data_AF-A0A0N5CKE4-F1
#
_entry.id   AF-A0A0N5CKE4-F1
#
_cell.length_a   1.000
_cell.length_b   1.000
_cell.length_c   1.000
_cell.angle_alpha   90.00
_cell.angle_beta   90.00
_cell.angle_gamma   90.00
#
_symmetry.space_group_name_H-M   'P 1'
#
loop_
_entity.id
_entity.type
_entity.pdbx_description
1 polymer ?
#
loop_
_entity_poly.entity_id
_entity_poly.type
_entity_poly.pdbx_seq_one_letter_code
_entity_poly.pdbx_strand_id
1 'polypeptide(L)'
;LYYSCQVEDSVLPVLKPFTRPSLFSNVSPTIRFYTKGTKVAKPSKAIRSKLLWCKNNLLPVVVRQSLVTSHFSIVDESKLWVGYWGRHLKSIQYRTIKPFQKVNHFPGAFHIGRKDRLWQHISEMMEIWGSEEYEIMPTTFILPRDFKKLKTHLQKSASHIIILKPPASARGVGITFASQIKDIPKQTSLVAQHYIGRPLIINSAKFDLRLYVYLTSIDPLRIYLYNDGLVRFASTPYSSDPSSMSNRFMHLTNYSINKLAQSAGESSAPVPKWKISEFWAYLAERVDVSAIKQRIKDVIIKAVIACESHIRLHQKKHALYPFTSHELYGMDILLDSNLRPWLLEVNISPSLHCATATDKAIKTVLAKDVLNLCGVQIPPNITNALSIDYRVKSFDSNKSAEDMLKEMHHVGYFEKNMKIDPRIVDDLTGSDARILIDFEDELDRSGNFDLIFPTAKTFNYVNFYKKPIAYSNLLLAQWQLEKERRGREVGLAILEDISRRNKHFPKTVVLEISQFTK
;
A
#
# COMPACT_ATOMS: atom_id res chain seq x y z
N LEU A 1 -7.22 68.26 -9.01
CA LEU A 1 -7.59 66.85 -9.16
C LEU A 1 -6.33 66.06 -9.55
N TYR A 2 -5.57 65.60 -8.56
CA TYR A 2 -4.38 64.77 -8.76
C TYR A 2 -4.80 63.30 -8.69
N TYR A 3 -4.58 62.56 -9.77
CA TYR A 3 -4.75 61.11 -9.81
C TYR A 3 -3.55 60.44 -9.13
N SER A 4 -3.78 59.75 -8.01
CA SER A 4 -2.83 58.79 -7.43
C SER A 4 -3.06 57.43 -8.07
N CYS A 5 -2.07 56.96 -8.83
CA CYS A 5 -2.02 55.60 -9.35
C CYS A 5 -1.73 54.64 -8.18
N GLN A 6 -2.68 53.78 -7.82
CA GLN A 6 -2.42 52.67 -6.90
C GLN A 6 -1.61 51.61 -7.65
N VAL A 7 -0.41 51.33 -7.13
CA VAL A 7 0.42 50.22 -7.56
C VAL A 7 -0.19 48.95 -7.00
N GLU A 8 -0.68 48.07 -7.87
CA GLU A 8 -1.02 46.69 -7.50
C GLU A 8 0.26 45.96 -7.09
N ASP A 9 0.35 45.56 -5.83
CA ASP A 9 1.40 44.69 -5.32
C ASP A 9 1.35 43.33 -6.05
N SER A 10 2.22 43.18 -7.04
CA SER A 10 2.47 41.90 -7.70
C SER A 10 3.13 40.92 -6.72
N VAL A 11 2.31 40.08 -6.07
CA VAL A 11 2.81 38.98 -5.22
C VAL A 11 3.61 38.02 -6.10
N LEU A 12 4.94 38.12 -6.03
CA LEU A 12 5.85 37.20 -6.72
C LEU A 12 5.47 35.76 -6.34
N PRO A 13 5.33 34.86 -7.32
CA PRO A 13 4.87 33.51 -7.05
C PRO A 13 5.90 32.76 -6.20
N VAL A 14 5.51 32.42 -4.96
CA VAL A 14 6.36 31.76 -3.97
C VAL A 14 6.87 30.42 -4.51
N LEU A 15 8.17 30.35 -4.74
CA LEU A 15 8.86 29.17 -5.25
C LEU A 15 8.89 28.06 -4.18
N LYS A 16 8.38 26.87 -4.51
CA LYS A 16 8.36 25.73 -3.56
C LYS A 16 9.74 25.08 -3.45
N PRO A 17 10.18 24.63 -2.26
CA PRO A 17 11.50 24.03 -2.08
C PRO A 17 11.63 22.68 -2.80
N PHE A 18 12.80 22.38 -3.35
CA PHE A 18 13.06 21.12 -4.05
C PHE A 18 13.18 19.92 -3.08
N THR A 19 13.74 20.14 -1.90
CA THR A 19 13.98 19.11 -0.89
C THR A 19 13.15 19.34 0.37
N ARG A 20 12.96 18.26 1.14
CA ARG A 20 12.46 18.26 2.52
C ARG A 20 13.62 17.89 3.44
N PRO A 21 14.03 18.74 4.40
CA PRO A 21 14.96 18.33 5.43
C PRO A 21 14.35 17.22 6.30
N SER A 22 15.18 16.34 6.85
CA SER A 22 14.75 15.41 7.89
C SER A 22 14.34 16.18 9.15
N LEU A 23 13.49 15.58 9.97
CA LEU A 23 13.24 16.03 11.34
C LEU A 23 14.49 15.93 12.22
N PHE A 24 15.47 15.10 11.82
CA PHE A 24 16.62 14.75 12.64
C PHE A 24 17.96 15.21 12.04
N SER A 25 18.88 15.63 12.91
CA SER A 25 20.24 15.99 12.55
C SER A 25 20.98 14.82 11.91
N ASN A 26 21.90 15.07 10.97
CA ASN A 26 22.72 14.04 10.32
C ASN A 26 21.94 12.99 9.50
N VAL A 27 20.67 13.27 9.15
CA VAL A 27 19.85 12.43 8.27
C VAL A 27 19.62 13.12 6.93
N SER A 28 19.87 12.39 5.84
CA SER A 28 19.79 12.94 4.48
C SER A 28 18.38 13.43 4.10
N PRO A 29 18.25 14.61 3.48
CA PRO A 29 16.96 15.13 3.04
C PRO A 29 16.35 14.27 1.93
N THR A 30 15.02 14.37 1.79
CA THR A 30 14.27 13.73 0.71
C THR A 30 13.86 14.75 -0.36
N ILE A 31 13.60 14.28 -1.57
CA ILE A 31 13.08 15.11 -2.66
C ILE A 31 11.59 15.31 -2.47
N ARG A 32 11.12 16.56 -2.66
CA ARG A 32 9.69 16.88 -2.68
C ARG A 32 9.15 16.80 -4.10
N PHE A 33 8.08 16.02 -4.25
CA PHE A 33 7.33 15.87 -5.48
C PHE A 33 6.09 16.76 -5.50
N TYR A 34 5.79 17.31 -6.67
CA TYR A 34 4.73 18.29 -6.87
C TYR A 34 3.83 17.95 -8.05
N THR A 35 2.59 18.45 -8.02
CA THR A 35 1.66 18.32 -9.14
C THR A 35 1.97 19.35 -10.23
N LYS A 36 1.61 19.00 -11.48
CA LYS A 36 1.78 19.87 -12.66
C LYS A 36 1.22 21.27 -12.38
N GLY A 37 2.01 22.29 -12.72
CA GLY A 37 1.67 23.71 -12.52
C GLY A 37 2.35 24.34 -11.30
N THR A 38 2.93 23.54 -10.41
CA THR A 38 3.69 24.05 -9.26
C THR A 38 5.04 24.63 -9.71
N LYS A 39 5.37 25.85 -9.29
CA LYS A 39 6.71 26.44 -9.48
C LYS A 39 7.65 25.91 -8.39
N VAL A 40 8.64 25.11 -8.79
CA VAL A 40 9.59 24.44 -7.87
C VAL A 40 10.98 25.01 -8.05
N ALA A 41 11.69 25.25 -6.94
CA ALA A 41 13.06 25.71 -6.92
C ALA A 41 13.94 24.78 -7.76
N LYS A 42 14.75 25.37 -8.64
CA LYS A 42 15.55 24.63 -9.60
C LYS A 42 16.86 24.18 -8.93
N PRO A 43 17.10 22.86 -8.77
CA PRO A 43 18.34 22.40 -8.16
C PRO A 43 19.53 22.62 -9.10
N SER A 44 20.75 22.54 -8.54
CA SER A 44 22.01 22.74 -9.28
C SER A 44 22.14 21.76 -10.47
N LYS A 45 22.96 22.11 -11.46
CA LYS A 45 23.19 21.26 -12.64
C LYS A 45 23.70 19.86 -12.24
N ALA A 46 24.55 19.79 -11.21
CA ALA A 46 25.11 18.54 -10.69
C ALA A 46 24.08 17.63 -10.01
N ILE A 47 23.02 18.19 -9.40
CA ILE A 47 21.91 17.41 -8.86
C ILE A 47 21.00 16.97 -10.02
N ARG A 48 20.62 17.90 -10.91
CA ARG A 48 19.71 17.60 -12.03
C ARG A 48 20.21 16.48 -12.94
N SER A 49 21.52 16.39 -13.18
CA SER A 49 22.10 15.32 -14.00
C SER A 49 21.91 13.91 -13.40
N LYS A 50 21.55 13.81 -12.12
CA LYS A 50 21.29 12.55 -11.40
C LYS A 50 19.82 12.23 -11.19
N LEU A 51 18.93 13.19 -11.42
CA LEU A 51 17.47 13.01 -11.26
C LEU A 51 16.92 12.23 -12.44
N LEU A 52 17.31 10.96 -12.55
CA LEU A 52 16.99 10.11 -13.68
C LEU A 52 15.99 9.03 -13.25
N TRP A 53 14.87 8.92 -13.96
CA TRP A 53 13.83 7.92 -13.71
C TRP A 53 13.79 6.90 -14.83
N CYS A 54 13.70 5.61 -14.48
CA CYS A 54 13.67 4.54 -15.48
C CYS A 54 12.39 4.60 -16.31
N LYS A 55 12.56 4.59 -17.63
CA LYS A 55 11.47 4.52 -18.60
C LYS A 55 10.79 3.17 -18.51
N ASN A 56 9.46 3.20 -18.50
CA ASN A 56 8.63 2.00 -18.61
C ASN A 56 7.31 2.36 -19.29
N ASN A 57 6.78 1.46 -20.12
CA ASN A 57 5.50 1.69 -20.80
C ASN A 57 4.31 1.75 -19.83
N LEU A 58 4.46 1.19 -18.63
CA LEU A 58 3.47 1.21 -17.57
C LEU A 58 3.58 2.45 -16.66
N LEU A 59 4.55 3.35 -16.87
CA LEU A 59 4.70 4.58 -16.10
C LEU A 59 3.48 5.50 -16.32
N PRO A 60 2.62 5.72 -15.30
CA PRO A 60 1.41 6.50 -15.47
C PRO A 60 1.69 7.97 -15.80
N VAL A 61 0.82 8.58 -16.60
CA VAL A 61 0.96 9.99 -17.02
C VAL A 61 1.01 10.93 -15.80
N VAL A 62 0.19 10.68 -14.77
CA VAL A 62 0.19 11.49 -13.53
C VAL A 62 1.50 11.37 -12.75
N VAL A 63 2.10 10.19 -12.69
CA VAL A 63 3.42 9.97 -12.08
C VAL A 63 4.48 10.71 -12.90
N ARG A 64 4.47 10.55 -14.22
CA ARG A 64 5.38 11.25 -15.14
C ARG A 64 5.32 12.77 -14.98
N GLN A 65 4.12 13.34 -14.89
CA GLN A 65 3.93 14.78 -14.69
C GLN A 65 4.51 15.24 -13.36
N SER A 66 4.34 14.46 -12.29
CA SER A 66 4.93 14.76 -10.98
C SER A 66 6.46 14.73 -11.03
N LEU A 67 7.04 13.73 -11.69
CA LEU A 67 8.49 13.61 -11.91
C LEU A 67 9.06 14.82 -12.66
N VAL A 68 8.48 15.18 -13.81
CA VAL A 68 8.94 16.31 -14.63
C VAL A 68 8.82 17.64 -13.90
N THR A 69 7.71 17.85 -13.17
CA THR A 69 7.52 19.06 -12.34
C THR A 69 8.60 19.17 -11.25
N SER A 70 9.11 18.02 -10.82
CA SER A 70 10.14 17.89 -9.78
C SER A 70 11.54 17.69 -10.39
N HIS A 71 11.76 18.17 -11.62
CA HIS A 71 13.06 18.20 -12.33
C HIS A 71 13.66 16.84 -12.70
N PHE A 72 12.90 15.74 -12.66
CA PHE A 72 13.38 14.43 -13.14
C PHE A 72 13.33 14.31 -14.67
N SER A 73 14.34 13.64 -15.21
CA SER A 73 14.42 13.22 -16.60
C SER A 73 14.16 11.73 -16.71
N ILE A 74 13.49 11.29 -17.79
CA ILE A 74 13.20 9.88 -18.03
C ILE A 74 14.30 9.30 -18.92
N VAL A 75 14.85 8.15 -18.54
CA VAL A 75 15.96 7.48 -19.22
C VAL A 75 15.69 6.01 -19.44
N ASP A 76 16.32 5.40 -20.43
CA ASP A 76 16.22 3.96 -20.66
C ASP A 76 16.86 3.14 -19.52
N GLU A 77 16.43 1.88 -19.38
CA GLU A 77 16.84 0.96 -18.30
C GLU A 77 18.36 0.70 -18.25
N SER A 78 19.08 0.91 -19.36
CA SER A 78 20.53 0.77 -19.45
C SER A 78 21.32 1.88 -18.74
N LYS A 79 20.69 3.03 -18.44
CA LYS A 79 21.33 4.13 -17.72
C LYS A 79 21.17 3.98 -16.21
N LEU A 80 21.96 4.72 -15.45
CA LEU A 80 21.75 4.87 -14.01
C LEU A 80 20.43 5.62 -13.76
N TRP A 81 19.58 5.08 -12.88
CA TRP A 81 18.29 5.66 -12.53
C TRP A 81 18.03 5.55 -11.02
N VAL A 82 17.17 6.42 -10.50
CA VAL A 82 16.82 6.54 -9.07
C VAL A 82 15.51 5.85 -8.75
N GLY A 83 14.54 5.92 -9.65
CA GLY A 83 13.24 5.31 -9.45
C GLY A 83 12.80 4.48 -10.64
N TYR A 84 12.03 3.45 -10.34
CA TYR A 84 11.37 2.59 -11.30
C TYR A 84 9.89 2.48 -10.93
N TRP A 85 9.04 2.76 -11.93
CA TRP A 85 7.61 2.48 -11.85
C TRP A 85 7.22 1.65 -13.06
N GLY A 86 6.91 0.38 -12.85
CA GLY A 86 6.71 -0.52 -13.97
C GLY A 86 6.07 -1.85 -13.59
N ARG A 87 6.41 -2.88 -14.37
CA ARG A 87 5.97 -4.24 -14.11
C ARG A 87 6.67 -4.79 -12.87
N HIS A 88 6.09 -5.83 -12.28
CA HIS A 88 6.76 -6.62 -11.26
C HIS A 88 8.10 -7.15 -11.80
N LEU A 89 9.18 -6.89 -11.06
CA LEU A 89 10.53 -7.32 -11.42
C LEU A 89 10.70 -8.82 -11.13
N LYS A 90 11.51 -9.51 -11.94
CA LYS A 90 11.88 -10.90 -11.65
C LYS A 90 12.79 -10.95 -10.43
N SER A 91 12.80 -12.07 -9.71
CA SER A 91 13.62 -12.27 -8.50
C SER A 91 15.11 -11.95 -8.70
N ILE A 92 15.69 -12.25 -9.87
CA ILE A 92 17.10 -11.92 -10.17
C ILE A 92 17.33 -10.42 -10.36
N GLN A 93 16.34 -9.69 -10.87
CA GLN A 93 16.43 -8.24 -11.09
C GLN A 93 16.40 -7.48 -9.75
N TYR A 94 15.69 -7.97 -8.73
CA TYR A 94 15.73 -7.36 -7.39
C TYR A 94 17.14 -7.37 -6.76
N ARG A 95 18.00 -8.32 -7.14
CA ARG A 95 19.38 -8.40 -6.65
C ARG A 95 20.30 -7.34 -7.26
N THR A 96 19.93 -6.76 -8.40
CA THR A 96 20.74 -5.73 -9.07
C THR A 96 20.40 -4.31 -8.61
N ILE A 97 19.31 -4.16 -7.85
CA ILE A 97 18.84 -2.87 -7.31
C ILE A 97 19.85 -2.32 -6.31
N LYS A 98 20.21 -1.05 -6.51
CA LYS A 98 21.16 -0.30 -5.68
C LYS A 98 20.43 0.36 -4.48
N PRO A 99 21.11 0.69 -3.38
CA PRO A 99 20.45 1.19 -2.18
C PRO A 99 19.79 2.57 -2.36
N PHE A 100 20.26 3.38 -3.31
CA PHE A 100 19.65 4.67 -3.66
C PHE A 100 18.42 4.54 -4.56
N GLN A 101 18.13 3.34 -5.07
CA GLN A 101 17.03 3.11 -6.00
C GLN A 101 15.72 2.82 -5.26
N LYS A 102 14.61 3.18 -5.89
CA LYS A 102 13.26 2.88 -5.43
C LYS A 102 12.48 2.12 -6.50
N VAL A 103 11.83 1.04 -6.11
CA VAL A 103 11.02 0.18 -6.98
C VAL A 103 9.61 0.05 -6.40
N ASN A 104 8.61 0.18 -7.27
CA ASN A 104 7.20 0.27 -6.88
C ASN A 104 6.51 -1.07 -6.58
N HIS A 105 7.28 -2.14 -6.37
CA HIS A 105 6.79 -3.46 -6.03
C HIS A 105 7.71 -4.18 -5.04
N PHE A 106 7.13 -4.97 -4.13
CA PHE A 106 7.86 -5.92 -3.30
C PHE A 106 8.17 -7.22 -4.07
N PRO A 107 9.34 -7.83 -3.85
CA PRO A 107 9.49 -9.25 -4.14
C PRO A 107 8.44 -10.04 -3.36
N GLY A 108 7.66 -10.89 -4.03
CA GLY A 108 6.59 -11.65 -3.37
C GLY A 108 5.21 -10.98 -3.36
N ALA A 109 5.03 -9.79 -3.95
CA ALA A 109 3.74 -9.10 -4.02
C ALA A 109 2.58 -9.93 -4.62
N PHE A 110 2.89 -10.99 -5.37
CA PHE A 110 1.89 -11.94 -5.86
C PHE A 110 1.16 -12.72 -4.75
N HIS A 111 1.71 -12.80 -3.53
CA HIS A 111 1.07 -13.46 -2.40
C HIS A 111 -0.25 -12.76 -2.00
N ILE A 112 -0.27 -11.43 -2.05
CA ILE A 112 -1.49 -10.63 -1.81
C ILE A 112 -2.26 -10.36 -3.11
N GLY A 113 -1.55 -10.24 -4.24
CA GLY A 113 -2.13 -9.86 -5.53
C GLY A 113 -2.92 -10.94 -6.27
N ARG A 114 -2.56 -12.22 -6.10
CA ARG A 114 -3.28 -13.32 -6.75
C ARG A 114 -4.42 -13.80 -5.86
N LYS A 115 -5.60 -13.99 -6.45
CA LYS A 115 -6.83 -14.36 -5.72
C LYS A 115 -6.72 -15.70 -5.00
N ASP A 116 -6.04 -16.67 -5.62
CA ASP A 116 -5.78 -17.98 -5.03
C ASP A 116 -4.83 -17.91 -3.83
N ARG A 117 -3.73 -17.15 -3.95
CA ARG A 117 -2.77 -16.98 -2.85
C ARG A 117 -3.34 -16.17 -1.70
N LEU A 118 -4.05 -15.08 -1.99
CA LEU A 118 -4.73 -14.26 -0.99
C LEU A 118 -5.69 -15.11 -0.15
N TRP A 119 -6.53 -15.91 -0.82
CA TRP A 119 -7.46 -16.79 -0.11
C TRP A 119 -6.75 -17.87 0.71
N GLN A 120 -5.67 -18.48 0.19
CA GLN A 120 -4.89 -19.47 0.97
C GLN A 120 -4.43 -18.88 2.30
N HIS A 121 -3.88 -17.66 2.26
CA HIS A 121 -3.38 -16.99 3.45
C HIS A 121 -4.49 -16.58 4.42
N ILE A 122 -5.61 -16.07 3.92
CA ILE A 122 -6.78 -15.72 4.75
C ILE A 122 -7.41 -16.97 5.37
N SER A 123 -7.56 -18.05 4.60
CA SER A 123 -8.10 -19.32 5.08
C SER A 123 -7.24 -19.90 6.19
N GLU A 124 -5.92 -19.84 6.07
CA GLU A 124 -5.01 -20.27 7.14
C GLU A 124 -5.16 -19.41 8.40
N MET A 125 -5.35 -18.09 8.26
CA MET A 125 -5.63 -17.22 9.40
C MET A 125 -6.98 -17.53 10.06
N MET A 126 -8.02 -17.88 9.28
CA MET A 126 -9.30 -18.34 9.81
C MET A 126 -9.19 -19.69 10.53
N GLU A 127 -8.30 -20.59 10.09
CA GLU A 127 -8.03 -21.85 10.79
C GLU A 127 -7.33 -21.62 12.14
N ILE A 128 -6.47 -20.62 12.25
CA ILE A 128 -5.74 -20.28 13.48
C ILE A 128 -6.61 -19.49 14.47
N TRP A 129 -7.34 -18.48 13.98
CA TRP A 129 -8.05 -17.49 14.81
C TRP A 129 -9.57 -17.66 14.85
N GLY A 130 -10.12 -18.56 14.03
CA GLY A 130 -11.55 -18.76 13.88
C GLY A 130 -12.18 -17.81 12.86
N SER A 131 -13.30 -18.26 12.28
CA SER A 131 -14.06 -17.50 11.28
C SER A 131 -14.70 -16.24 11.88
N GLU A 132 -15.12 -16.26 13.15
CA GLU A 132 -15.74 -15.09 13.79
C GLU A 132 -14.79 -13.89 13.84
N GLU A 133 -13.48 -14.13 13.95
CA GLU A 133 -12.46 -13.09 14.01
C GLU A 133 -11.90 -12.72 12.63
N TYR A 134 -11.65 -13.70 11.75
CA TYR A 134 -10.86 -13.49 10.53
C TYR A 134 -11.64 -13.66 9.21
N GLU A 135 -12.97 -13.82 9.23
CA GLU A 135 -13.80 -13.88 8.02
C GLU A 135 -13.94 -12.50 7.37
N ILE A 136 -12.87 -12.03 6.72
CA ILE A 136 -12.79 -10.73 6.04
C ILE A 136 -13.09 -10.81 4.54
N MET A 137 -13.17 -12.03 3.98
CA MET A 137 -13.34 -12.32 2.56
C MET A 137 -14.40 -13.41 2.38
N PRO A 138 -15.27 -13.34 1.36
CA PRO A 138 -16.30 -14.36 1.15
C PRO A 138 -15.67 -15.74 0.94
N THR A 139 -16.36 -16.77 1.43
CA THR A 139 -15.90 -18.17 1.30
C THR A 139 -15.50 -18.47 -0.14
N THR A 140 -14.28 -18.97 -0.31
CA THR A 140 -13.67 -19.18 -1.62
C THR A 140 -13.11 -20.59 -1.74
N PHE A 141 -13.08 -21.12 -2.95
CA PHE A 141 -12.62 -22.47 -3.29
C PHE A 141 -11.65 -22.37 -4.46
N ILE A 142 -10.47 -22.99 -4.33
CA ILE A 142 -9.44 -22.98 -5.37
C ILE A 142 -9.59 -24.24 -6.21
N LEU A 143 -10.00 -24.10 -7.46
CA LEU A 143 -10.25 -25.21 -8.37
C LEU A 143 -9.00 -25.59 -9.17
N PRO A 144 -8.79 -26.89 -9.47
CA PRO A 144 -9.68 -28.02 -9.16
C PRO A 144 -9.55 -28.60 -7.73
N ARG A 145 -8.56 -28.15 -6.95
CA ARG A 145 -8.20 -28.70 -5.63
C ARG A 145 -9.38 -28.81 -4.66
N ASP A 146 -10.19 -27.74 -4.56
CA ASP A 146 -11.26 -27.62 -3.57
C ASP A 146 -12.64 -27.98 -4.15
N PHE A 147 -12.70 -28.66 -5.31
CA PHE A 147 -13.96 -28.97 -6.01
C PHE A 147 -14.95 -29.78 -5.14
N LYS A 148 -14.46 -30.73 -4.33
CA LYS A 148 -15.31 -31.49 -3.40
C LYS A 148 -15.95 -30.59 -2.35
N LYS A 149 -15.19 -29.65 -1.77
CA LYS A 149 -15.68 -28.68 -0.78
C LYS A 149 -16.73 -27.75 -1.40
N LEU A 150 -16.48 -27.29 -2.63
CA LEU A 150 -17.43 -26.49 -3.41
C LEU A 150 -18.74 -27.26 -3.67
N LYS A 151 -18.66 -28.54 -4.03
CA LYS A 151 -19.84 -29.41 -4.21
C LYS A 151 -20.69 -29.46 -2.94
N THR A 152 -20.06 -29.74 -1.80
CA THR A 152 -20.77 -29.75 -0.52
C THR A 152 -21.38 -28.38 -0.19
N HIS A 153 -20.68 -27.28 -0.47
CA HIS A 153 -21.20 -25.93 -0.23
C HIS A 153 -22.44 -25.62 -1.08
N LEU A 154 -22.45 -25.95 -2.37
CA LEU A 154 -23.61 -25.76 -3.24
C LEU A 154 -24.79 -26.68 -2.86
N GLN A 155 -24.53 -27.87 -2.33
CA GLN A 155 -25.58 -28.78 -1.84
C GLN A 155 -26.28 -28.29 -0.56
N LYS A 156 -25.65 -27.39 0.21
CA LYS A 156 -26.26 -26.85 1.45
C LYS A 156 -27.44 -25.91 1.19
N SER A 157 -27.47 -25.21 0.04
CA SER A 157 -28.58 -24.35 -0.32
C SER A 157 -28.66 -24.16 -1.83
N ALA A 158 -29.87 -24.34 -2.38
CA ALA A 158 -30.17 -24.05 -3.78
C ALA A 158 -30.06 -22.55 -4.13
N SER A 159 -30.05 -21.67 -3.11
CA SER A 159 -29.87 -20.22 -3.30
C SER A 159 -28.40 -19.78 -3.40
N HIS A 160 -27.44 -20.70 -3.20
CA HIS A 160 -26.04 -20.36 -3.30
C HIS A 160 -25.63 -20.09 -4.75
N ILE A 161 -25.05 -18.92 -4.96
CA ILE A 161 -24.48 -18.50 -6.24
C ILE A 161 -22.98 -18.33 -6.06
N ILE A 162 -22.21 -18.83 -7.02
CA ILE A 162 -20.76 -18.77 -7.05
C ILE A 162 -20.33 -17.88 -8.20
N ILE A 163 -19.44 -16.94 -7.91
CA ILE A 163 -18.73 -16.16 -8.91
C ILE A 163 -17.39 -16.84 -9.22
N LEU A 164 -17.23 -17.30 -10.46
CA LEU A 164 -16.01 -17.93 -10.97
C LEU A 164 -15.08 -16.86 -11.52
N LYS A 165 -13.81 -16.87 -11.11
CA LYS A 165 -12.81 -15.88 -11.50
C LYS A 165 -11.48 -16.57 -11.88
N PRO A 166 -10.74 -16.09 -12.89
CA PRO A 166 -9.39 -16.58 -13.10
C PRO A 166 -8.46 -16.10 -11.98
N PRO A 167 -7.49 -16.91 -11.50
CA PRO A 167 -6.68 -16.59 -10.33
C PRO A 167 -5.83 -15.31 -10.43
N ALA A 168 -5.34 -15.01 -11.64
CA ALA A 168 -4.41 -13.90 -11.91
C ALA A 168 -4.91 -12.95 -13.02
N SER A 169 -6.23 -12.89 -13.27
CA SER A 169 -6.85 -11.96 -14.22
C SER A 169 -7.39 -10.70 -13.52
N ALA A 170 -7.57 -9.64 -14.29
CA ALA A 170 -8.09 -8.34 -13.88
C ALA A 170 -9.14 -7.81 -14.87
N ARG A 171 -9.77 -6.66 -14.56
CA ARG A 171 -10.76 -5.96 -15.43
C ARG A 171 -12.06 -6.74 -15.67
N GLY A 172 -12.34 -7.75 -14.83
CA GLY A 172 -13.54 -8.58 -14.93
C GLY A 172 -13.56 -9.56 -16.11
N VAL A 173 -12.40 -9.82 -16.73
CA VAL A 173 -12.28 -10.78 -17.85
C VAL A 173 -12.31 -12.22 -17.33
N GLY A 174 -13.15 -13.05 -17.95
CA GLY A 174 -13.32 -14.47 -17.60
C GLY A 174 -14.19 -14.72 -16.37
N ILE A 175 -14.95 -13.72 -15.92
CA ILE A 175 -15.88 -13.88 -14.80
C ILE A 175 -17.21 -14.45 -15.28
N THR A 176 -17.66 -15.51 -14.64
CA THR A 176 -18.97 -16.13 -14.86
C THR A 176 -19.65 -16.44 -13.52
N PHE A 177 -20.95 -16.70 -13.56
CA PHE A 177 -21.74 -17.11 -12.40
C PHE A 177 -22.22 -18.55 -12.58
N ALA A 178 -22.30 -19.30 -11.48
CA ALA A 178 -22.81 -20.66 -11.46
C ALA A 178 -23.57 -20.92 -10.16
N SER A 179 -24.71 -21.59 -10.26
CA SER A 179 -25.49 -22.11 -9.13
C SER A 179 -25.52 -23.64 -9.10
N GLN A 180 -25.18 -24.30 -10.21
CA GLN A 180 -25.15 -25.76 -10.33
C GLN A 180 -23.74 -26.27 -10.66
N ILE A 181 -23.41 -27.45 -10.13
CA ILE A 181 -22.09 -28.07 -10.33
C ILE A 181 -21.79 -28.39 -11.79
N LYS A 182 -22.82 -28.66 -12.60
CA LYS A 182 -22.68 -28.92 -14.04
C LYS A 182 -22.13 -27.72 -14.82
N ASP A 183 -22.34 -26.51 -14.31
CA ASP A 183 -21.91 -25.26 -14.97
C ASP A 183 -20.47 -24.87 -14.60
N ILE A 184 -19.81 -25.67 -13.76
CA ILE A 184 -18.47 -25.38 -13.22
C ILE A 184 -17.43 -26.27 -13.92
N PRO A 185 -16.46 -25.69 -14.64
CA PRO A 185 -15.39 -26.46 -15.30
C PRO A 185 -14.58 -27.27 -14.28
N LYS A 186 -14.48 -28.59 -14.49
CA LYS A 186 -13.85 -29.51 -13.52
C LYS A 186 -12.32 -29.46 -13.51
N GLN A 187 -11.69 -29.11 -14.64
CA GLN A 187 -10.23 -29.17 -14.83
C GLN A 187 -9.58 -27.81 -15.08
N THR A 188 -10.36 -26.72 -14.99
CA THR A 188 -9.84 -25.37 -15.21
C THR A 188 -9.40 -24.76 -13.89
N SER A 189 -8.21 -24.14 -13.88
CA SER A 189 -7.74 -23.41 -12.71
C SER A 189 -8.54 -22.12 -12.53
N LEU A 190 -9.39 -22.11 -11.51
CA LEU A 190 -10.31 -21.02 -11.20
C LEU A 190 -10.38 -20.78 -9.69
N VAL A 191 -10.83 -19.60 -9.33
CA VAL A 191 -11.24 -19.24 -7.98
C VAL A 191 -12.77 -19.15 -7.99
N ALA A 192 -13.43 -20.07 -7.28
CA ALA A 192 -14.87 -20.09 -7.08
C ALA A 192 -15.18 -19.42 -5.75
N GLN A 193 -15.84 -18.26 -5.76
CA GLN A 193 -16.13 -17.50 -4.54
C GLN A 193 -17.63 -17.36 -4.34
N HIS A 194 -18.09 -17.42 -3.09
CA HIS A 194 -19.48 -17.15 -2.73
C HIS A 194 -19.88 -15.73 -3.19
N TYR A 195 -20.98 -15.63 -3.92
CA TYR A 195 -21.50 -14.35 -4.40
C TYR A 195 -22.31 -13.66 -3.31
N ILE A 196 -21.94 -12.43 -2.97
CA ILE A 196 -22.69 -11.59 -2.03
C ILE A 196 -23.98 -11.11 -2.74
N GLY A 197 -25.08 -11.83 -2.48
CA GLY A 197 -26.39 -11.60 -3.09
C GLY A 197 -27.24 -10.49 -2.46
N ARG A 198 -26.78 -9.90 -1.34
CA ARG A 198 -27.43 -8.75 -0.68
C ARG A 198 -26.42 -7.61 -0.47
N PRO A 199 -25.90 -7.00 -1.56
CA PRO A 199 -25.02 -5.84 -1.43
C PRO A 199 -25.80 -4.63 -0.89
N LEU A 200 -25.11 -3.68 -0.26
CA LEU A 200 -25.63 -2.34 -0.10
C LEU A 200 -25.81 -1.72 -1.50
N ILE A 201 -26.97 -1.10 -1.73
CA ILE A 201 -27.33 -0.45 -2.99
C ILE A 201 -27.56 1.03 -2.78
N ILE A 202 -27.21 1.84 -3.77
CA ILE A 202 -27.48 3.29 -3.80
C ILE A 202 -28.13 3.60 -5.15
N ASN A 203 -29.28 4.28 -5.13
CA ASN A 203 -30.07 4.58 -6.33
C ASN A 203 -30.30 3.32 -7.19
N SER A 204 -30.68 2.23 -6.52
CA SER A 204 -30.87 0.89 -7.10
C SER A 204 -29.62 0.25 -7.72
N ALA A 205 -28.44 0.87 -7.67
CA ALA A 205 -27.23 0.32 -8.27
C ALA A 205 -26.31 -0.35 -7.23
N LYS A 206 -25.74 -1.51 -7.60
CA LYS A 206 -24.64 -2.13 -6.88
C LYS A 206 -23.37 -1.28 -7.04
N PHE A 207 -22.54 -1.22 -6.02
CA PHE A 207 -21.24 -0.55 -6.11
C PHE A 207 -20.17 -1.29 -5.33
N ASP A 208 -18.90 -0.98 -5.60
CA ASP A 208 -17.79 -1.34 -4.71
C ASP A 208 -16.92 -0.12 -4.40
N LEU A 209 -16.09 -0.27 -3.38
CA LEU A 209 -15.13 0.72 -2.92
C LEU A 209 -13.74 0.30 -3.40
N ARG A 210 -13.10 1.14 -4.23
CA ARG A 210 -11.68 1.07 -4.54
C ARG A 210 -10.93 1.96 -3.57
N LEU A 211 -10.25 1.34 -2.62
CA LEU A 211 -9.40 2.01 -1.64
C LEU A 211 -7.92 1.88 -2.05
N TYR A 212 -7.15 2.93 -1.80
CA TYR A 212 -5.72 2.96 -2.07
C TYR A 212 -4.96 2.73 -0.77
N VAL A 213 -4.26 1.60 -0.69
CA VAL A 213 -3.49 1.19 0.49
C VAL A 213 -2.03 1.17 0.11
N TYR A 214 -1.19 1.90 0.84
CA TYR A 214 0.23 2.02 0.55
C TYR A 214 1.07 1.38 1.66
N LEU A 215 1.99 0.52 1.26
CA LEU A 215 2.98 -0.10 2.13
C LEU A 215 4.34 0.47 1.76
N THR A 216 4.89 1.28 2.67
CA THR A 216 6.26 1.82 2.55
C THR A 216 7.31 0.78 2.92
N SER A 217 6.94 -0.15 3.81
CA SER A 217 7.81 -1.18 4.37
C SER A 217 7.00 -2.39 4.80
N ILE A 218 7.61 -3.57 4.67
CA ILE A 218 7.11 -4.86 5.18
C ILE A 218 7.78 -5.23 6.51
N ASP A 219 9.00 -4.73 6.76
CA ASP A 219 9.79 -5.00 7.96
C ASP A 219 10.53 -3.72 8.41
N PRO A 220 9.97 -2.96 9.38
CA PRO A 220 8.67 -3.18 10.01
C PRO A 220 7.51 -2.90 9.04
N LEU A 221 6.38 -3.55 9.24
CA LEU A 221 5.17 -3.35 8.47
C LEU A 221 4.59 -1.98 8.75
N ARG A 222 4.32 -1.20 7.70
CA ARG A 222 3.67 0.10 7.78
C ARG A 222 2.57 0.18 6.74
N ILE A 223 1.33 0.32 7.19
CA ILE A 223 0.13 0.34 6.34
C ILE A 223 -0.50 1.72 6.40
N TYR A 224 -0.56 2.36 5.24
CA TYR A 224 -1.22 3.64 5.05
C TYR A 224 -2.48 3.48 4.22
N LEU A 225 -3.56 4.13 4.63
CA LEU A 225 -4.79 4.25 3.85
C LEU A 225 -4.88 5.67 3.29
N TYR A 226 -5.05 5.81 1.98
CA TYR A 226 -5.29 7.11 1.38
C TYR A 226 -6.68 7.63 1.74
N ASN A 227 -6.80 8.92 2.01
CA ASN A 227 -8.04 9.52 2.55
C ASN A 227 -9.19 9.58 1.54
N ASP A 228 -8.91 9.29 0.27
CA ASP A 228 -9.91 9.18 -0.78
C ASP A 228 -9.72 7.93 -1.64
N GLY A 229 -10.65 7.68 -2.55
CA GLY A 229 -10.68 6.51 -3.42
C GLY A 229 -11.78 6.64 -4.45
N LEU A 230 -12.22 5.53 -5.02
CA LEU A 230 -13.30 5.54 -6.01
C LEU A 230 -14.43 4.64 -5.58
N VAL A 231 -15.65 5.14 -5.66
CA VAL A 231 -16.85 4.30 -5.67
C VAL A 231 -17.21 3.99 -7.11
N ARG A 232 -17.29 2.70 -7.43
CA ARG A 232 -17.58 2.22 -8.78
C ARG A 232 -18.94 1.57 -8.82
N PHE A 233 -19.85 2.18 -9.55
CA PHE A 233 -21.22 1.69 -9.71
C PHE A 233 -21.34 0.71 -10.88
N ALA A 234 -22.29 -0.20 -10.73
CA ALA A 234 -22.92 -0.93 -11.81
C ALA A 234 -23.80 0.03 -12.63
N SER A 235 -23.94 -0.22 -13.94
CA SER A 235 -24.74 0.64 -14.83
C SER A 235 -26.23 0.35 -14.80
N THR A 236 -26.60 -0.84 -14.32
CA THR A 236 -27.97 -1.36 -14.36
C THR A 236 -28.50 -1.57 -12.94
N PRO A 237 -29.79 -1.28 -12.67
CA PRO A 237 -30.42 -1.53 -11.38
C PRO A 237 -30.23 -2.98 -10.91
N TYR A 238 -29.86 -3.17 -9.66
CA TYR A 238 -29.60 -4.45 -9.05
C TYR A 238 -30.89 -5.25 -8.83
N SER A 239 -30.87 -6.50 -9.25
CA SER A 239 -31.88 -7.51 -8.92
C SER A 239 -31.19 -8.72 -8.28
N SER A 240 -31.88 -9.38 -7.36
CA SER A 240 -31.46 -10.66 -6.80
C SER A 240 -32.05 -11.86 -7.54
N ASP A 241 -32.89 -11.63 -8.55
CA ASP A 241 -33.51 -12.70 -9.35
C ASP A 241 -32.41 -13.50 -10.09
N PRO A 242 -32.37 -14.84 -9.95
CA PRO A 242 -31.47 -15.69 -10.73
C PRO A 242 -31.48 -15.44 -12.23
N SER A 243 -32.62 -15.01 -12.81
CA SER A 243 -32.72 -14.66 -14.24
C SER A 243 -31.77 -13.52 -14.65
N SER A 244 -31.45 -12.63 -13.71
CA SER A 244 -30.59 -11.46 -13.95
C SER A 244 -29.09 -11.75 -13.92
N MET A 245 -28.66 -12.95 -13.48
CA MET A 245 -27.24 -13.29 -13.28
C MET A 245 -26.38 -13.25 -14.55
N SER A 246 -27.00 -13.29 -15.73
CA SER A 246 -26.33 -13.11 -17.02
C SER A 246 -25.94 -11.64 -17.30
N ASN A 247 -26.63 -10.67 -16.68
CA ASN A 247 -26.36 -9.25 -16.88
C ASN A 247 -25.12 -8.80 -16.09
N ARG A 248 -24.00 -8.70 -16.82
CA ARG A 248 -22.71 -8.29 -16.27
C ARG A 248 -22.67 -6.81 -15.87
N PHE A 249 -23.50 -5.96 -16.46
CA PHE A 249 -23.60 -4.53 -16.13
C PHE A 249 -24.34 -4.27 -14.81
N MET A 250 -25.02 -5.29 -14.28
CA MET A 250 -25.70 -5.27 -12.99
C MET A 250 -24.82 -5.81 -11.84
N HIS A 251 -24.16 -6.95 -12.08
CA HIS A 251 -23.48 -7.69 -11.01
C HIS A 251 -21.99 -7.40 -10.89
N LEU A 252 -21.36 -6.85 -11.92
CA LEU A 252 -19.96 -6.44 -11.92
C LEU A 252 -19.88 -4.91 -11.88
N THR A 253 -18.98 -4.40 -11.06
CA THR A 253 -18.77 -2.96 -10.79
C THR A 253 -17.53 -2.42 -11.51
N ASN A 254 -16.79 -3.27 -12.22
CA ASN A 254 -15.57 -2.85 -12.91
C ASN A 254 -15.89 -1.79 -13.98
N TYR A 255 -15.26 -0.63 -13.88
CA TYR A 255 -15.41 0.47 -14.86
C TYR A 255 -15.15 0.02 -16.31
N SER A 256 -14.23 -0.92 -16.55
CA SER A 256 -13.94 -1.45 -17.88
C SER A 256 -15.11 -2.16 -18.54
N ILE A 257 -16.03 -2.72 -17.74
CA ILE A 257 -17.25 -3.37 -18.20
C ILE A 257 -18.35 -2.31 -18.31
N ASN A 258 -18.63 -1.61 -17.20
CA ASN A 258 -19.76 -0.69 -17.11
C ASN A 258 -19.69 0.49 -18.08
N LYS A 259 -18.49 0.96 -18.46
CA LYS A 259 -18.34 2.01 -19.48
C LYS A 259 -18.94 1.65 -20.85
N LEU A 260 -19.15 0.35 -21.11
CA LEU A 260 -19.71 -0.15 -22.37
C LEU A 260 -21.24 -0.28 -22.32
N ALA A 261 -21.88 -0.08 -21.15
CA ALA A 261 -23.31 -0.26 -20.99
C ALA A 261 -24.12 0.66 -21.91
N GLN A 262 -23.68 1.92 -22.06
CA GLN A 262 -24.35 2.88 -22.95
C GLN A 262 -24.27 2.44 -24.42
N SER A 263 -23.07 2.05 -24.88
CA SER A 263 -22.90 1.52 -26.24
C SER A 263 -23.63 0.19 -26.49
N ALA A 264 -23.92 -0.56 -25.42
CA ALA A 264 -24.70 -1.79 -25.47
C ALA A 264 -26.22 -1.57 -25.36
N GLY A 265 -26.68 -0.32 -25.20
CA GLY A 265 -28.12 -0.01 -25.03
C GLY A 265 -28.68 -0.31 -23.64
N GLU A 266 -27.83 -0.66 -22.67
CA GLU A 266 -28.21 -1.08 -21.31
C GLU A 266 -28.35 0.09 -20.32
N SER A 267 -27.93 1.29 -20.72
CA SER A 267 -28.06 2.50 -19.89
C SER A 267 -28.16 3.76 -20.75
N SER A 268 -28.98 4.72 -20.31
CA SER A 268 -29.15 6.03 -20.97
C SER A 268 -28.10 7.06 -20.53
N ALA A 269 -27.38 6.81 -19.44
CA ALA A 269 -26.43 7.75 -18.85
C ALA A 269 -25.04 7.13 -18.64
N PRO A 270 -23.97 7.94 -18.61
CA PRO A 270 -22.66 7.48 -18.20
C PRO A 270 -22.68 6.93 -16.77
N VAL A 271 -21.87 5.90 -16.55
CA VAL A 271 -21.74 5.25 -15.25
C VAL A 271 -21.27 6.25 -14.20
N PRO A 272 -21.99 6.43 -13.09
CA PRO A 272 -21.57 7.35 -12.05
C PRO A 272 -20.28 6.86 -11.40
N LYS A 273 -19.47 7.82 -10.95
CA LYS A 273 -18.24 7.57 -10.21
C LYS A 273 -18.12 8.62 -9.14
N TRP A 274 -18.11 8.18 -7.89
CA TRP A 274 -17.94 9.08 -6.75
C TRP A 274 -16.55 8.96 -6.18
N LYS A 275 -16.13 10.03 -5.50
CA LYS A 275 -15.07 9.98 -4.52
C LYS A 275 -15.56 9.22 -3.28
N ILE A 276 -14.64 8.65 -2.53
CA ILE A 276 -14.96 8.03 -1.24
C ILE A 276 -15.40 9.10 -0.23
N SER A 277 -14.87 10.32 -0.34
CA SER A 277 -15.32 11.48 0.45
C SER A 277 -16.81 11.80 0.24
N GLU A 278 -17.26 11.82 -1.02
CA GLU A 278 -18.67 12.03 -1.39
C GLU A 278 -19.58 10.89 -0.87
N PHE A 279 -19.10 9.64 -0.97
CA PHE A 279 -19.80 8.48 -0.44
C PHE A 279 -19.97 8.53 1.08
N TRP A 280 -18.94 8.96 1.82
CA TRP A 280 -19.06 9.11 3.27
C TRP A 280 -20.02 10.22 3.67
N ALA A 281 -20.03 11.35 2.95
CA ALA A 281 -21.02 12.40 3.18
C ALA A 281 -22.45 11.89 2.98
N TYR A 282 -22.68 11.15 1.89
CA TYR A 282 -23.98 10.53 1.61
C TYR A 282 -24.42 9.53 2.69
N LEU A 283 -23.52 8.67 3.19
CA LEU A 283 -23.86 7.70 4.23
C LEU A 283 -24.04 8.32 5.62
N ALA A 284 -23.31 9.40 5.94
CA ALA A 284 -23.38 10.03 7.26
C ALA A 284 -24.77 10.60 7.58
N GLU A 285 -25.56 10.94 6.56
CA GLU A 285 -26.96 11.34 6.71
C GLU A 285 -27.89 10.19 7.15
N ARG A 286 -27.42 8.93 7.07
CA ARG A 286 -28.27 7.73 7.19
C ARG A 286 -27.79 6.76 8.28
N VAL A 287 -26.48 6.66 8.49
CA VAL A 287 -25.86 5.66 9.38
C VAL A 287 -24.57 6.20 10.02
N ASP A 288 -24.15 5.60 11.14
CA ASP A 288 -22.82 5.88 11.70
C ASP A 288 -21.70 5.32 10.81
N VAL A 289 -21.03 6.22 10.09
CA VAL A 289 -19.92 5.89 9.20
C VAL A 289 -18.62 5.56 9.94
N SER A 290 -18.48 5.94 11.22
CA SER A 290 -17.26 5.70 12.00
C SER A 290 -17.02 4.20 12.18
N ALA A 291 -18.05 3.47 12.62
CA ALA A 291 -17.98 2.03 12.78
C ALA A 291 -17.66 1.30 11.46
N ILE A 292 -18.25 1.74 10.34
CA ILE A 292 -17.98 1.16 9.01
C ILE A 292 -16.51 1.40 8.61
N LYS A 293 -16.00 2.63 8.79
CA LYS A 293 -14.60 2.97 8.51
C LYS A 293 -13.64 2.12 9.34
N GLN A 294 -13.95 1.86 10.61
CA GLN A 294 -13.12 0.99 11.46
C GLN A 294 -13.14 -0.46 10.98
N ARG A 295 -14.31 -1.02 10.64
CA ARG A 295 -14.40 -2.38 10.06
C ARG A 295 -13.66 -2.50 8.73
N ILE A 296 -13.66 -1.44 7.91
CA ILE A 296 -12.86 -1.42 6.67
C ILE A 296 -11.36 -1.45 6.99
N LYS A 297 -10.90 -0.65 7.96
CA LYS A 297 -9.49 -0.67 8.41
C LYS A 297 -9.10 -2.05 8.94
N ASP A 298 -9.97 -2.70 9.72
CA ASP A 298 -9.79 -4.08 10.21
C ASP A 298 -9.55 -5.06 9.05
N VAL A 299 -10.44 -5.07 8.05
CA VAL A 299 -10.31 -5.90 6.84
C VAL A 299 -8.98 -5.66 6.13
N ILE A 300 -8.57 -4.40 5.96
CA ILE A 300 -7.31 -4.05 5.29
C ILE A 300 -6.10 -4.57 6.07
N ILE A 301 -6.05 -4.31 7.39
CA ILE A 301 -4.92 -4.70 8.24
C ILE A 301 -4.81 -6.22 8.27
N LYS A 302 -5.91 -6.94 8.51
CA LYS A 302 -5.94 -8.41 8.53
C LYS A 302 -5.53 -9.03 7.19
N ALA A 303 -5.95 -8.46 6.06
CA ALA A 303 -5.56 -8.93 4.74
C ALA A 303 -4.05 -8.80 4.49
N VAL A 304 -3.45 -7.69 4.91
CA VAL A 304 -2.01 -7.47 4.78
C VAL A 304 -1.22 -8.39 5.72
N ILE A 305 -1.60 -8.49 7.00
CA ILE A 305 -0.92 -9.35 7.98
C ILE A 305 -0.94 -10.82 7.56
N ALA A 306 -2.06 -11.31 7.01
CA ALA A 306 -2.15 -12.68 6.51
C ALA A 306 -1.08 -13.00 5.45
N CYS A 307 -0.68 -12.00 4.65
CA CYS A 307 0.30 -12.15 3.58
C CYS A 307 1.72 -11.72 3.97
N GLU A 308 1.88 -10.98 5.07
CA GLU A 308 3.12 -10.27 5.43
C GLU A 308 4.32 -11.21 5.50
N SER A 309 4.21 -12.32 6.25
CA SER A 309 5.35 -13.21 6.50
C SER A 309 5.88 -13.84 5.21
N HIS A 310 4.98 -14.19 4.29
CA HIS A 310 5.34 -14.74 2.99
C HIS A 310 6.03 -13.70 2.10
N ILE A 311 5.53 -12.45 2.10
CA ILE A 311 6.16 -11.35 1.37
C ILE A 311 7.54 -11.04 1.97
N ARG A 312 7.65 -10.95 3.30
CA ARG A 312 8.90 -10.67 4.02
C ARG A 312 9.97 -11.73 3.75
N LEU A 313 9.63 -13.01 3.86
CA LEU A 313 10.56 -14.12 3.56
C LEU A 313 11.03 -14.07 2.09
N HIS A 314 10.12 -13.79 1.17
CA HIS A 314 10.46 -13.67 -0.25
C HIS A 314 11.32 -12.43 -0.53
N GLN A 315 11.07 -11.31 0.16
CA GLN A 315 11.89 -10.10 0.07
C GLN A 315 13.30 -10.34 0.60
N LYS A 316 13.43 -10.90 1.81
CA LYS A 316 14.74 -11.22 2.42
C LYS A 316 15.61 -12.12 1.54
N LYS A 317 14.98 -13.03 0.79
CA LYS A 317 15.68 -13.95 -0.13
C LYS A 317 16.18 -13.29 -1.43
N HIS A 318 15.52 -12.23 -1.89
CA HIS A 318 15.68 -11.74 -3.26
C HIS A 318 16.06 -10.27 -3.39
N ALA A 319 15.79 -9.43 -2.39
CA ALA A 319 16.20 -8.03 -2.35
C ALA A 319 17.36 -7.86 -1.38
N LEU A 320 18.50 -7.37 -1.89
CA LEU A 320 19.66 -7.05 -1.05
C LEU A 320 19.36 -5.87 -0.13
N TYR A 321 18.55 -4.91 -0.58
CA TYR A 321 18.18 -3.72 0.19
C TYR A 321 16.65 -3.64 0.32
N PRO A 322 16.04 -4.22 1.36
CA PRO A 322 14.58 -4.28 1.51
C PRO A 322 13.88 -2.91 1.45
N PHE A 323 14.50 -1.87 2.01
CA PHE A 323 13.98 -0.49 2.04
C PHE A 323 13.86 0.20 0.66
N THR A 324 14.29 -0.47 -0.42
CA THR A 324 14.15 0.03 -1.80
C THR A 324 12.76 -0.25 -2.38
N SER A 325 12.06 -1.26 -1.86
CA SER A 325 10.76 -1.69 -2.36
C SER A 325 9.63 -1.05 -1.56
N HIS A 326 8.57 -0.64 -2.27
CA HIS A 326 7.34 -0.11 -1.69
C HIS A 326 6.17 -0.47 -2.59
N GLU A 327 4.93 -0.42 -2.13
CA GLU A 327 3.81 -0.84 -2.97
C GLU A 327 2.50 -0.10 -2.71
N LEU A 328 1.85 0.31 -3.79
CA LEU A 328 0.50 0.87 -3.79
C LEU A 328 -0.48 -0.21 -4.25
N TYR A 329 -1.33 -0.67 -3.33
CA TYR A 329 -2.43 -1.56 -3.63
C TYR A 329 -3.73 -0.81 -3.92
N GLY A 330 -4.53 -1.35 -4.83
CA GLY A 330 -5.95 -1.02 -4.93
C GLY A 330 -6.77 -2.16 -4.33
N MET A 331 -7.34 -1.94 -3.16
CA MET A 331 -8.20 -2.92 -2.49
C MET A 331 -9.66 -2.69 -2.86
N ASP A 332 -10.34 -3.77 -3.26
CA ASP A 332 -11.74 -3.75 -3.69
C ASP A 332 -12.59 -4.29 -2.54
N ILE A 333 -13.40 -3.43 -1.94
CA ILE A 333 -14.28 -3.77 -0.81
C ILE A 333 -15.74 -3.60 -1.22
N LEU A 334 -16.57 -4.59 -0.88
CA LEU A 334 -18.02 -4.51 -1.01
C LEU A 334 -18.66 -4.38 0.38
N LEU A 335 -19.63 -3.48 0.52
CA LEU A 335 -20.51 -3.47 1.70
C LEU A 335 -21.74 -4.31 1.40
N ASP A 336 -22.13 -5.19 2.31
CA ASP A 336 -23.43 -5.85 2.25
C ASP A 336 -24.54 -4.99 2.84
N SER A 337 -25.80 -5.45 2.75
CA SER A 337 -26.98 -4.75 3.28
C SER A 337 -26.92 -4.50 4.78
N ASN A 338 -26.08 -5.24 5.52
CA ASN A 338 -25.86 -5.09 6.95
C ASN A 338 -24.64 -4.20 7.26
N LEU A 339 -24.09 -3.52 6.25
CA LEU A 339 -22.92 -2.64 6.36
C LEU A 339 -21.66 -3.39 6.79
N ARG A 340 -21.58 -4.70 6.54
CA ARG A 340 -20.35 -5.49 6.75
C ARG A 340 -19.45 -5.34 5.51
N PRO A 341 -18.18 -4.96 5.68
CA PRO A 341 -17.23 -4.90 4.58
C PRO A 341 -16.66 -6.28 4.25
N TRP A 342 -16.57 -6.55 2.96
CA TRP A 342 -16.03 -7.78 2.39
C TRP A 342 -14.91 -7.46 1.41
N LEU A 343 -13.73 -8.03 1.63
CA LEU A 343 -12.63 -7.95 0.67
C LEU A 343 -12.96 -8.80 -0.57
N LEU A 344 -12.91 -8.20 -1.76
CA LEU A 344 -13.14 -8.90 -3.02
C LEU A 344 -11.84 -9.32 -3.70
N GLU A 345 -10.88 -8.40 -3.79
CA GLU A 345 -9.55 -8.61 -4.36
C GLU A 345 -8.58 -7.49 -3.97
N VAL A 346 -7.27 -7.76 -4.12
CA VAL A 346 -6.20 -6.77 -3.96
C VAL A 346 -5.43 -6.66 -5.28
N ASN A 347 -5.38 -5.45 -5.85
CA ASN A 347 -4.69 -5.16 -7.09
C ASN A 347 -3.30 -4.57 -6.81
N ILE A 348 -2.23 -5.25 -7.23
CA ILE A 348 -0.83 -4.83 -7.03
C ILE A 348 -0.40 -3.66 -7.93
N SER A 349 -1.09 -3.47 -9.05
CA SER A 349 -0.88 -2.35 -9.98
C SER A 349 -2.21 -1.66 -10.26
N PRO A 350 -2.79 -0.94 -9.29
CA PRO A 350 -4.07 -0.27 -9.51
C PRO A 350 -3.95 0.76 -10.63
N SER A 351 -4.98 0.84 -11.48
CA SER A 351 -4.93 1.77 -12.61
C SER A 351 -4.89 3.23 -12.14
N LEU A 352 -3.83 3.93 -12.51
CA LEU A 352 -3.66 5.38 -12.34
C LEU A 352 -4.02 6.16 -13.61
N HIS A 353 -4.71 5.52 -14.57
CA HIS A 353 -5.25 6.20 -15.74
C HIS A 353 -6.38 7.17 -15.33
N CYS A 354 -6.38 8.37 -15.90
CA CYS A 354 -7.35 9.42 -15.60
C CYS A 354 -8.30 9.61 -16.78
N ALA A 355 -9.44 8.91 -16.79
CA ALA A 355 -10.45 9.04 -17.85
C ALA A 355 -11.48 10.13 -17.55
N THR A 356 -11.71 10.43 -16.27
CA THR A 356 -12.72 11.39 -15.80
C THR A 356 -12.09 12.49 -14.95
N ALA A 357 -12.80 13.61 -14.73
CA ALA A 357 -12.37 14.67 -13.83
C ALA A 357 -12.15 14.15 -12.40
N THR A 358 -13.04 13.27 -11.91
CA THR A 358 -12.92 12.59 -10.61
C THR A 358 -11.63 11.76 -10.52
N ASP A 359 -11.31 10.98 -11.56
CA ASP A 359 -10.05 10.23 -11.60
C ASP A 359 -8.84 11.17 -11.49
N LYS A 360 -8.85 12.27 -12.25
CA LYS A 360 -7.76 13.24 -12.28
C LYS A 360 -7.58 13.93 -10.93
N ALA A 361 -8.67 14.31 -10.26
CA ALA A 361 -8.64 14.96 -8.95
C ALA A 361 -7.97 14.08 -7.88
N ILE A 362 -8.30 12.78 -7.86
CA ILE A 362 -7.74 11.84 -6.88
C ILE A 362 -6.32 11.39 -7.27
N LYS A 363 -6.15 10.84 -8.48
CA LYS A 363 -4.93 10.12 -8.87
C LYS A 363 -3.73 11.04 -9.08
N THR A 364 -3.94 12.31 -9.42
CA THR A 364 -2.85 13.29 -9.54
C THR A 364 -2.20 13.55 -8.18
N VAL A 365 -3.02 13.75 -7.14
CA VAL A 365 -2.53 14.00 -5.78
C VAL A 365 -1.98 12.72 -5.16
N LEU A 366 -2.67 11.58 -5.35
CA LEU A 366 -2.21 10.27 -4.92
C LEU A 366 -0.81 9.94 -5.46
N ALA A 367 -0.57 10.12 -6.76
CA ALA A 367 0.73 9.85 -7.37
C ALA A 367 1.84 10.70 -6.76
N LYS A 368 1.55 11.98 -6.50
CA LYS A 368 2.48 12.90 -5.82
C LYS A 368 2.75 12.45 -4.38
N ASP A 369 1.72 12.12 -3.61
CA ASP A 369 1.87 11.69 -2.22
C ASP A 369 2.61 10.35 -2.09
N VAL A 370 2.38 9.39 -3.00
CA VAL A 370 3.15 8.12 -3.03
C VAL A 370 4.64 8.39 -3.26
N LEU A 371 5.00 9.27 -4.19
CA LEU A 371 6.40 9.61 -4.45
C LEU A 371 7.06 10.32 -3.26
N ASN A 372 6.32 11.20 -2.58
CA ASN A 372 6.78 11.86 -1.35
C ASN A 372 6.98 10.85 -0.21
N LEU A 373 6.00 9.98 0.01
CA LEU A 373 6.00 9.04 1.12
C LEU A 373 7.09 7.96 0.96
N CYS A 374 7.36 7.54 -0.28
CA CYS A 374 8.48 6.67 -0.66
C CYS A 374 9.86 7.19 -0.18
N GLY A 375 10.00 8.51 0.00
CA GLY A 375 11.21 9.11 0.55
C GLY A 375 12.41 9.01 -0.38
N VAL A 376 12.24 9.39 -1.66
CA VAL A 376 13.34 9.41 -2.64
C VAL A 376 14.41 10.42 -2.20
N GLN A 377 15.66 9.99 -2.12
CA GLN A 377 16.80 10.86 -1.78
C GLN A 377 17.64 11.17 -3.03
N ILE A 378 18.50 12.18 -2.95
CA ILE A 378 19.35 12.61 -4.08
C ILE A 378 20.55 11.63 -4.24
N PRO A 379 20.70 10.89 -5.35
CA PRO A 379 21.75 9.89 -5.47
C PRO A 379 23.17 10.42 -5.18
N PRO A 380 24.05 9.61 -4.57
CA PRO A 380 25.41 10.03 -4.29
C PRO A 380 26.22 10.32 -5.58
N ASN A 381 27.35 11.04 -5.45
CA ASN A 381 28.31 11.15 -6.56
C ASN A 381 28.98 9.78 -6.78
N ILE A 382 29.21 9.38 -8.04
CA ILE A 382 29.88 8.10 -8.35
C ILE A 382 31.32 8.08 -7.80
N THR A 383 31.99 9.23 -7.78
CA THR A 383 33.35 9.42 -7.23
C THR A 383 33.40 9.60 -5.71
N ASN A 384 32.30 10.01 -5.09
CA ASN A 384 32.14 10.11 -3.63
C ASN A 384 30.87 9.35 -3.26
N ALA A 385 30.98 8.02 -3.23
CA ALA A 385 29.90 7.08 -2.93
C ALA A 385 29.28 7.25 -1.52
N LEU A 386 29.72 8.27 -0.77
CA LEU A 386 29.34 8.58 0.61
C LEU A 386 28.57 9.91 0.77
N SER A 387 28.09 10.57 -0.29
CA SER A 387 27.30 11.81 -0.08
C SER A 387 25.89 11.55 0.49
N ILE A 388 25.38 10.32 0.40
CA ILE A 388 24.26 9.84 1.23
C ILE A 388 24.78 8.68 2.05
N ASP A 389 24.66 8.83 3.36
CA ASP A 389 25.04 7.79 4.29
C ASP A 389 23.89 6.80 4.51
N TYR A 390 23.89 5.67 3.79
CA TYR A 390 22.89 4.61 3.98
C TYR A 390 23.05 3.83 5.28
N ARG A 391 24.09 4.13 6.07
CA ARG A 391 24.19 3.64 7.44
C ARG A 391 23.04 4.12 8.31
N VAL A 392 22.30 5.17 7.93
CA VAL A 392 21.09 5.62 8.64
C VAL A 392 19.85 4.77 8.34
N LYS A 393 19.91 3.86 7.35
CA LYS A 393 18.80 2.95 7.05
C LYS A 393 18.90 1.67 7.90
N SER A 394 17.74 1.18 8.33
CA SER A 394 17.65 -0.15 8.92
C SER A 394 18.05 -1.20 7.89
N PHE A 395 19.11 -1.94 8.20
CA PHE A 395 19.65 -2.97 7.35
C PHE A 395 20.34 -4.04 8.21
N ASP A 396 20.05 -5.31 7.95
CA ASP A 396 20.55 -6.42 8.77
C ASP A 396 22.09 -6.43 8.87
N SER A 397 22.82 -6.00 7.82
CA SER A 397 24.29 -5.94 7.88
C SER A 397 24.85 -4.83 8.77
N ASN A 398 24.02 -3.89 9.23
CA ASN A 398 24.42 -2.80 10.11
C ASN A 398 24.20 -3.14 11.60
N LYS A 399 23.73 -4.36 11.90
CA LYS A 399 23.44 -4.81 13.27
C LYS A 399 24.71 -5.32 13.95
N SER A 400 24.93 -4.87 15.17
CA SER A 400 25.94 -5.36 16.10
C SER A 400 25.45 -6.61 16.85
N ALA A 401 26.36 -7.29 17.56
CA ALA A 401 25.98 -8.41 18.43
C ALA A 401 25.00 -7.99 19.54
N GLU A 402 25.18 -6.77 20.07
CA GLU A 402 24.28 -6.14 21.05
C GLU A 402 22.86 -5.99 20.48
N ASP A 403 22.75 -5.50 19.25
CA ASP A 403 21.46 -5.41 18.56
C ASP A 403 20.80 -6.79 18.46
N MET A 404 21.54 -7.81 17.99
CA MET A 404 21.00 -9.16 17.81
C MET A 404 20.53 -9.80 19.13
N LEU A 405 21.28 -9.60 20.22
CA LEU A 405 20.91 -10.10 21.55
C LEU A 405 19.63 -9.44 22.06
N LYS A 406 19.49 -8.12 21.85
CA LYS A 406 18.26 -7.40 22.19
C LYS A 406 17.07 -7.91 21.37
N GLU A 407 17.24 -8.12 20.06
CA GLU A 407 16.19 -8.64 19.20
C GLU A 407 15.71 -10.02 19.67
N MET A 408 16.65 -10.95 19.93
CA MET A 408 16.34 -12.29 20.41
C MET A 408 15.62 -12.27 21.76
N HIS A 409 16.04 -11.43 22.69
CA HIS A 409 15.42 -11.31 24.01
C HIS A 409 13.95 -10.88 23.90
N HIS A 410 13.66 -9.79 23.19
CA HIS A 410 12.30 -9.25 23.13
C HIS A 410 11.36 -10.08 22.25
N VAL A 411 11.87 -10.69 21.17
CA VAL A 411 11.09 -11.65 20.38
C VAL A 411 10.75 -12.87 21.23
N GLY A 412 11.71 -13.44 21.96
CA GLY A 412 11.48 -14.56 22.87
C GLY A 412 10.49 -14.21 24.00
N TYR A 413 10.56 -13.00 24.54
CA TYR A 413 9.58 -12.52 25.52
C TYR A 413 8.17 -12.48 24.93
N PHE A 414 8.01 -11.92 23.73
CA PHE A 414 6.70 -11.87 23.06
C PHE A 414 6.16 -13.27 22.77
N GLU A 415 7.00 -14.18 22.26
CA GLU A 415 6.58 -15.53 21.92
C GLU A 415 6.10 -16.33 23.13
N LYS A 416 6.71 -16.11 24.31
CA LYS A 416 6.35 -16.73 25.58
C LYS A 416 5.10 -16.12 26.21
N ASN A 417 4.95 -14.79 26.17
CA ASN A 417 3.93 -14.08 26.94
C ASN A 417 2.75 -13.55 26.10
N MET A 418 2.85 -13.59 24.77
CA MET A 418 1.90 -12.96 23.83
C MET A 418 1.65 -11.47 24.14
N LYS A 419 2.67 -10.79 24.68
CA LYS A 419 2.65 -9.38 25.07
C LYS A 419 3.99 -8.76 24.72
N ILE A 420 3.97 -7.52 24.25
CA ILE A 420 5.18 -6.77 23.96
C ILE A 420 5.84 -6.39 25.29
N ASP A 421 7.16 -6.61 25.41
CA ASP A 421 7.92 -6.14 26.56
C ASP A 421 8.01 -4.60 26.48
N PRO A 422 7.43 -3.85 27.43
CA PRO A 422 7.45 -2.39 27.39
C PRO A 422 8.88 -1.82 27.40
N ARG A 423 9.83 -2.56 27.96
CA ARG A 423 11.24 -2.15 28.09
C ARG A 423 12.01 -2.15 26.78
N ILE A 424 11.41 -2.65 25.68
CA ILE A 424 12.01 -2.64 24.34
C ILE A 424 12.42 -1.22 23.88
N VAL A 425 11.76 -0.18 24.41
CA VAL A 425 12.07 1.23 24.09
C VAL A 425 12.92 1.95 25.15
N ASP A 426 13.25 1.31 26.27
CA ASP A 426 13.95 1.98 27.38
C ASP A 426 15.42 2.27 27.04
N ASP A 427 16.09 1.32 26.37
CA ASP A 427 17.48 1.45 25.93
C ASP A 427 17.56 1.29 24.40
N LEU A 428 17.34 2.38 23.67
CA LEU A 428 17.35 2.38 22.21
C LEU A 428 18.79 2.22 21.69
N THR A 429 19.03 1.13 20.95
CA THR A 429 20.30 0.95 20.25
C THR A 429 20.37 1.84 19.01
N GLY A 430 21.56 1.90 18.39
CA GLY A 430 21.71 2.58 17.11
C GLY A 430 20.82 1.96 16.02
N SER A 431 20.55 0.64 16.07
CA SER A 431 19.63 -0.03 15.14
C SER A 431 18.18 0.37 15.36
N ASP A 432 17.73 0.42 16.61
CA ASP A 432 16.39 0.90 16.96
C ASP A 432 16.18 2.34 16.48
N ALA A 433 17.16 3.21 16.79
CA ALA A 433 17.11 4.60 16.39
C ALA A 433 16.93 4.77 14.88
N ARG A 434 17.61 3.99 14.03
CA ARG A 434 17.44 4.04 12.58
C ARG A 434 16.04 3.65 12.12
N ILE A 435 15.44 2.62 12.74
CA ILE A 435 14.07 2.19 12.43
C ILE A 435 13.07 3.31 12.78
N LEU A 436 13.24 3.91 13.96
CA LEU A 436 12.33 4.92 14.49
C LEU A 436 12.49 6.29 13.82
N ILE A 437 13.72 6.73 13.53
CA ILE A 437 14.03 7.94 12.76
C ILE A 437 13.38 7.85 11.37
N ASP A 438 13.61 6.74 10.65
CA ASP A 438 13.05 6.56 9.31
C ASP A 438 11.52 6.57 9.33
N PHE A 439 10.91 5.99 10.37
CA PHE A 439 9.47 5.99 10.57
C PHE A 439 8.91 7.38 10.89
N GLU A 440 9.51 8.13 11.81
CA GLU A 440 9.00 9.47 12.18
C GLU A 440 9.13 10.47 11.04
N ASP A 441 10.24 10.43 10.29
CA ASP A 441 10.40 11.18 9.05
C ASP A 441 9.36 10.78 7.99
N GLU A 442 8.92 9.51 8.01
CA GLU A 442 7.89 8.99 7.10
C GLU A 442 6.50 9.49 7.45
N LEU A 443 6.15 9.48 8.74
CA LEU A 443 4.89 10.05 9.21
C LEU A 443 4.78 11.54 8.91
N ASP A 444 5.87 12.29 9.04
CA ASP A 444 5.89 13.72 8.74
C ASP A 444 5.59 14.04 7.26
N ARG A 445 5.83 13.08 6.36
CA ARG A 445 5.63 13.22 4.91
C ARG A 445 4.44 12.43 4.35
N SER A 446 3.53 11.95 5.20
CA SER A 446 2.38 11.12 4.80
C SER A 446 1.41 11.82 3.83
N GLY A 447 1.29 13.15 3.90
CA GLY A 447 0.36 13.88 3.02
C GLY A 447 -1.08 13.47 3.30
N ASN A 448 -1.81 13.03 2.26
CA ASN A 448 -3.20 12.56 2.41
C ASN A 448 -3.32 11.05 2.75
N PHE A 449 -2.26 10.47 3.30
CA PHE A 449 -2.26 9.11 3.81
C PHE A 449 -2.38 9.13 5.34
N ASP A 450 -3.33 8.36 5.84
CA ASP A 450 -3.45 8.04 7.26
C ASP A 450 -2.71 6.74 7.56
N LEU A 451 -1.81 6.75 8.55
CA LEU A 451 -1.25 5.51 9.10
C LEU A 451 -2.37 4.76 9.81
N ILE A 452 -2.69 3.55 9.35
CA ILE A 452 -3.70 2.69 10.00
C ILE A 452 -3.05 1.55 10.80
N PHE A 453 -1.81 1.19 10.48
CA PHE A 453 -1.04 0.22 11.25
C PHE A 453 0.48 0.42 11.07
N PRO A 454 1.28 0.32 12.14
CA PRO A 454 0.86 0.20 13.54
C PRO A 454 0.43 1.56 14.10
N THR A 455 -0.61 1.56 14.93
CA THR A 455 -1.00 2.70 15.76
C THR A 455 -1.25 2.21 17.18
N ALA A 456 -1.30 3.10 18.16
CA ALA A 456 -1.63 2.72 19.52
C ALA A 456 -3.04 2.13 19.67
N LYS A 457 -3.97 2.40 18.72
CA LYS A 457 -5.30 1.79 18.67
C LYS A 457 -5.33 0.44 17.94
N THR A 458 -4.34 0.17 17.09
CA THR A 458 -4.23 -1.05 16.29
C THR A 458 -3.07 -1.95 16.73
N PHE A 459 -2.55 -1.74 17.95
CA PHE A 459 -1.45 -2.55 18.47
C PHE A 459 -1.85 -4.02 18.67
N ASN A 460 -3.10 -4.32 19.01
CA ASN A 460 -3.58 -5.69 19.24
C ASN A 460 -3.43 -6.60 18.01
N TYR A 461 -3.37 -6.03 16.79
CA TYR A 461 -3.17 -6.80 15.57
C TYR A 461 -1.79 -7.48 15.50
N VAL A 462 -0.83 -7.09 16.36
CA VAL A 462 0.46 -7.79 16.46
C VAL A 462 0.29 -9.27 16.83
N ASN A 463 -0.81 -9.62 17.49
CA ASN A 463 -1.10 -11.00 17.85
C ASN A 463 -1.37 -11.87 16.61
N PHE A 464 -1.84 -11.28 15.50
CA PHE A 464 -2.12 -11.99 14.26
C PHE A 464 -0.86 -12.30 13.43
N TYR A 465 0.33 -11.82 13.81
CA TYR A 465 1.54 -12.21 13.09
C TYR A 465 1.83 -13.70 13.22
N LYS A 466 2.20 -14.31 12.09
CA LYS A 466 2.78 -15.66 12.11
C LYS A 466 4.16 -15.62 12.74
N LYS A 467 4.43 -16.58 13.63
CA LYS A 467 5.72 -16.72 14.30
C LYS A 467 6.79 -17.27 13.34
N PRO A 468 8.06 -16.83 13.45
CA PRO A 468 8.54 -15.77 14.34
C PRO A 468 8.17 -14.38 13.82
N ILE A 469 7.75 -13.50 14.74
CA ILE A 469 7.48 -12.09 14.46
C ILE A 469 8.80 -11.32 14.27
N ALA A 470 8.82 -10.34 13.36
CA ALA A 470 9.97 -9.46 13.22
C ALA A 470 10.08 -8.53 14.44
N TYR A 471 11.27 -8.43 15.03
CA TYR A 471 11.55 -7.54 16.17
C TYR A 471 11.15 -6.08 15.89
N SER A 472 11.42 -5.60 14.67
CA SER A 472 11.07 -4.25 14.23
C SER A 472 9.57 -3.94 14.36
N ASN A 473 8.69 -4.92 14.16
CA ASN A 473 7.24 -4.77 14.32
C ASN A 473 6.89 -4.58 15.81
N LEU A 474 7.53 -5.32 16.71
CA LEU A 474 7.37 -5.17 18.15
C LEU A 474 7.85 -3.81 18.63
N LEU A 475 9.05 -3.40 18.20
CA LEU A 475 9.64 -2.10 18.52
C LEU A 475 8.71 -0.97 18.08
N LEU A 476 8.21 -1.02 16.84
CA LEU A 476 7.38 0.04 16.29
C LEU A 476 6.00 0.09 16.96
N ALA A 477 5.41 -1.07 17.28
CA ALA A 477 4.14 -1.12 18.02
C ALA A 477 4.28 -0.54 19.44
N GLN A 478 5.32 -0.90 20.19
CA GLN A 478 5.56 -0.31 21.51
C GLN A 478 5.88 1.18 21.42
N TRP A 479 6.65 1.60 20.41
CA TRP A 479 6.92 3.02 20.16
C TRP A 479 5.63 3.82 19.98
N GLN A 480 4.65 3.30 19.24
CA GLN A 480 3.34 3.96 19.09
C GLN A 480 2.58 4.08 20.41
N LEU A 481 2.60 3.04 21.26
CA LEU A 481 1.94 3.09 22.58
C LEU A 481 2.58 4.15 23.48
N GLU A 482 3.90 4.21 23.53
CA GLU A 482 4.62 5.22 24.33
C GLU A 482 4.40 6.64 23.79
N LYS A 483 4.20 6.78 22.48
CA LYS A 483 3.87 8.07 21.84
C LYS A 483 2.53 8.62 22.30
N GLU A 484 1.51 7.77 22.47
CA GLU A 484 0.21 8.16 23.01
C GLU A 484 0.30 8.45 24.52
N ARG A 485 1.14 7.70 25.25
CA ARG A 485 1.32 7.85 26.70
C ARG A 485 2.11 9.10 27.10
N ARG A 486 3.23 9.38 26.43
CA ARG A 486 4.22 10.42 26.80
C ARG A 486 4.22 11.63 25.87
N GLY A 487 3.50 11.54 24.74
CA GLY A 487 3.48 12.56 23.69
C GLY A 487 4.57 12.35 22.63
N ARG A 488 4.22 12.67 21.38
CA ARG A 488 5.11 12.54 20.21
C ARG A 488 6.42 13.31 20.37
N GLU A 489 6.35 14.51 20.94
CA GLU A 489 7.48 15.43 21.04
C GLU A 489 8.62 14.87 21.90
N VAL A 490 8.29 14.14 22.97
CA VAL A 490 9.28 13.48 23.83
C VAL A 490 10.06 12.43 23.03
N GLY A 491 9.36 11.61 22.25
CA GLY A 491 10.00 10.62 21.38
C GLY A 491 10.89 11.26 20.31
N LEU A 492 10.44 12.36 19.70
CA LEU A 492 11.24 13.10 18.71
C LEU A 492 12.51 13.70 19.35
N ALA A 493 12.42 14.27 20.55
CA ALA A 493 13.57 14.83 21.26
C ALA A 493 14.62 13.76 21.60
N ILE A 494 14.19 12.56 22.01
CA ILE A 494 15.09 11.42 22.27
C ILE A 494 15.83 11.03 20.99
N LEU A 495 15.10 10.84 19.89
CA LEU A 495 15.70 10.46 18.61
C LEU A 495 16.62 11.55 18.07
N GLU A 496 16.27 12.83 18.24
CA GLU A 496 17.12 13.95 17.85
C GLU A 496 18.41 14.00 18.66
N ASP A 497 18.39 13.77 19.97
CA ASP A 497 19.62 13.72 20.77
C ASP A 497 20.54 12.56 20.34
N ILE A 498 19.98 11.38 20.05
CA ILE A 498 20.72 10.25 19.47
C ILE A 498 21.31 10.65 18.10
N SER A 499 20.52 11.34 17.29
CA SER A 499 20.90 11.72 15.93
C SER A 499 22.03 12.75 15.90
N ARG A 500 21.90 13.80 16.71
CA ARG A 500 22.89 14.86 16.91
C ARG A 500 24.23 14.32 17.43
N ARG A 501 24.19 13.29 18.29
CA ARG A 501 25.39 12.62 18.83
C ARG A 501 25.94 11.52 17.90
N ASN A 502 25.40 11.33 16.69
CA ASN A 502 25.82 10.30 15.74
C ASN A 502 25.70 8.86 16.27
N LYS A 503 24.89 8.63 17.32
CA LYS A 503 24.74 7.30 17.94
C LYS A 503 23.86 6.33 17.15
N HIS A 504 23.10 6.84 16.17
CA HIS A 504 22.32 6.03 15.24
C HIS A 504 23.19 5.40 14.14
N PHE A 505 24.44 5.81 13.97
CA PHE A 505 25.36 5.16 13.04
C PHE A 505 25.82 3.80 13.60
N PRO A 506 26.04 2.78 12.75
CA PRO A 506 26.59 1.50 13.17
C PRO A 506 28.01 1.71 13.72
N LYS A 507 28.32 1.01 14.81
CA LYS A 507 29.61 1.11 15.52
C LYS A 507 30.80 0.64 14.65
N THR A 508 30.56 -0.20 13.64
CA THR A 508 31.59 -0.70 12.72
C THR A 508 31.76 0.26 11.53
N VAL A 509 32.86 1.01 11.53
CA VAL A 509 33.39 1.68 10.33
C VAL A 509 34.41 0.73 9.68
N VAL A 510 34.42 0.71 8.35
CA VAL A 510 35.33 -0.03 7.45
C VAL A 510 34.89 -1.46 7.09
N LEU A 511 34.12 -1.57 6.01
CA LEU A 511 34.46 -2.54 4.96
C LEU A 511 34.56 -1.73 3.67
N GLU A 512 35.80 -1.55 3.21
CA GLU A 512 36.09 -1.17 1.84
C GLU A 512 35.32 -2.10 0.90
N ILE A 513 34.69 -1.52 -0.11
CA ILE A 513 33.97 -2.20 -1.18
C ILE A 513 35.01 -2.81 -2.15
N SER A 514 35.88 -3.69 -1.66
CA SER A 514 36.95 -4.30 -2.45
C SER A 514 36.82 -5.83 -2.61
N GLN A 515 35.75 -6.46 -2.11
CA GLN A 515 35.62 -7.94 -2.15
C GLN A 515 34.41 -8.51 -2.92
N PHE A 516 33.67 -7.72 -3.71
CA PHE A 516 32.62 -8.25 -4.60
C PHE A 516 32.95 -8.12 -6.09
N THR A 517 34.22 -8.32 -6.44
CA THR A 517 34.64 -8.75 -7.78
C THR A 517 35.34 -10.10 -7.68
N LYS A 518 34.54 -11.17 -7.76
CA LYS A 518 34.85 -12.40 -8.49
C LYS A 518 33.56 -13.12 -8.81
#